data_AF-A0AAD1AB98-F1
#
_entry.id   AF-A0AAD1AB98-F1
#
_cell.length_a   1.000
_cell.length_b   1.000
_cell.length_c   1.000
_cell.angle_alpha   90.00
_cell.angle_beta   90.00
_cell.angle_gamma   90.00
#
_symmetry.space_group_name_H-M   'P 1'
#
loop_
_entity.id
_entity.type
_entity.pdbx_description
1 polymer ?
#
loop_
_entity_poly.entity_id
_entity_poly.type
_entity_poly.pdbx_seq_one_letter_code
_entity_poly.pdbx_strand_id
1 'polypeptide(L)' 'MSALPADQRVEDVSLDAEITGLIAELLEEHGSGPAALRALAHDFIVLLADADRSVSRGFLRGAFSQGARPVRSEDEP' A
#
# COMPACT_ATOMS: atom_id res chain seq x y z
N MET A 1 -0.51 0.83 -37.06
CA MET A 1 -0.01 1.16 -35.71
C MET A 1 0.94 0.04 -35.29
N SER A 2 2.23 0.33 -35.11
CA SER A 2 3.24 -0.67 -34.75
C SER A 2 3.20 -0.88 -33.24
N ALA A 3 2.98 -2.12 -32.79
CA ALA A 3 3.10 -2.48 -31.38
C ALA A 3 4.59 -2.48 -30.98
N LEU A 4 4.91 -1.83 -29.87
CA LEU A 4 6.28 -1.86 -29.31
C LEU A 4 6.58 -3.26 -28.74
N PRO A 5 7.83 -3.75 -28.88
CA PRO A 5 8.24 -5.04 -28.32
C PRO A 5 8.13 -5.05 -26.79
N ALA A 6 7.71 -6.18 -26.23
CA ALA A 6 7.38 -6.39 -24.81
C ALA A 6 8.53 -6.20 -23.79
N ASP A 7 9.73 -5.82 -24.26
CA ASP A 7 10.95 -5.73 -23.45
C ASP A 7 11.36 -4.27 -23.14
N GLN A 8 10.59 -3.28 -23.60
CA GLN A 8 10.73 -1.91 -23.11
C GLN A 8 10.02 -1.77 -21.76
N ARG A 9 10.64 -2.29 -20.69
CA ARG A 9 10.35 -1.74 -19.36
C ARG A 9 10.83 -0.30 -19.39
N VAL A 10 9.89 0.64 -19.47
CA VAL A 10 10.20 2.04 -19.24
C VAL A 10 10.74 2.11 -17.82
N GLU A 11 12.05 2.27 -17.66
CA GLU A 11 12.65 2.59 -16.37
C GLU A 11 12.02 3.91 -15.92
N ASP A 12 11.14 3.84 -14.94
CA ASP A 12 10.52 5.02 -14.38
C ASP A 12 11.53 5.69 -13.46
N VAL A 13 12.44 6.46 -14.07
CA VAL A 13 13.51 7.21 -13.40
C VAL A 13 12.93 8.15 -12.32
N SER A 14 11.64 8.50 -12.41
CA SER A 14 10.98 9.31 -11.39
C SER A 14 10.78 8.55 -10.07
N LEU A 15 10.42 7.28 -10.14
CA LEU A 15 10.22 6.44 -8.96
C LEU A 15 11.55 6.14 -8.25
N ASP A 16 12.62 5.86 -9.02
CA ASP A 16 13.95 5.61 -8.46
C ASP A 16 14.51 6.85 -7.74
N ALA A 17 14.30 8.04 -8.33
CA ALA A 17 14.67 9.30 -7.72
C ALA A 17 13.88 9.58 -6.42
N GLU A 18 12.58 9.27 -6.40
CA GLU A 18 11.73 9.40 -5.21
C GLU A 18 12.19 8.47 -4.09
N ILE A 19 12.41 7.18 -4.40
CA ILE A 19 12.92 6.19 -3.44
C ILE A 19 14.27 6.63 -2.87
N THR A 20 15.16 7.12 -3.74
CA THR A 20 16.48 7.60 -3.32
C THR A 20 16.37 8.80 -2.37
N GLY A 21 15.45 9.73 -2.64
CA GLY A 21 15.15 10.86 -1.75
C GLY A 21 14.69 10.41 -0.37
N LEU A 22 13.72 9.49 -0.31
CA LEU A 22 13.20 8.94 0.95
C LEU A 22 14.29 8.21 1.76
N ILE A 23 15.19 7.48 1.10
CA ILE A 23 16.32 6.83 1.77
C ILE A 23 17.27 7.87 2.36
N ALA A 24 17.56 8.95 1.62
CA ALA A 24 18.43 10.02 2.12
C ALA A 24 17.86 10.70 3.36
N GLU A 25 16.56 11.02 3.36
CA GLU A 25 15.85 11.61 4.51
C GLU A 25 15.90 10.69 5.74
N LEU A 26 15.61 9.39 5.57
CA LEU A 26 15.69 8.41 6.65
C LEU A 26 17.11 8.27 7.24
N LEU A 27 18.13 8.36 6.39
CA LEU A 27 19.52 8.32 6.83
C LEU A 27 19.92 9.59 7.60
N GLU A 28 19.43 10.75 7.16
CA GLU A 28 19.64 12.02 7.85
C GLU A 28 18.99 12.01 9.24
N GLU A 29 17.76 11.49 9.36
CA GLU A 29 17.03 11.43 10.62
C GLU A 29 17.67 10.46 11.64
N HIS A 30 18.13 9.29 11.19
CA HIS A 30 18.57 8.21 12.09
C HIS A 30 20.09 8.06 12.20
N GLY A 31 20.87 8.81 11.41
CA GLY A 31 22.34 8.91 11.48
C GLY A 31 23.11 7.65 11.09
N SER A 32 22.45 6.51 10.84
CA SER A 32 23.08 5.29 10.34
C SER A 32 22.10 4.40 9.59
N GLY A 33 22.61 3.69 8.57
CA GLY A 33 21.81 2.72 7.81
C GLY A 33 21.12 1.66 8.67
N PRO A 34 21.80 1.02 9.64
CA PRO A 34 21.15 0.07 10.52
C PRO A 34 20.06 0.66 11.42
N ALA A 35 20.18 1.93 11.83
CA ALA A 35 19.13 2.60 12.61
C ALA A 35 17.91 2.91 11.74
N ALA A 36 18.12 3.46 10.54
CA ALA A 36 17.06 3.73 9.56
C ALA A 36 16.30 2.45 9.16
N LEU A 37 17.02 1.34 8.89
CA LEU A 37 16.40 0.05 8.58
C LEU A 37 15.57 -0.51 9.74
N ARG A 38 16.03 -0.33 10.99
CA ARG A 38 15.24 -0.77 12.16
C ARG A 38 13.97 0.06 12.32
N ALA A 39 14.03 1.37 12.11
CA ALA A 39 12.87 2.25 12.15
C ALA A 39 11.85 1.86 11.06
N LEU A 40 12.31 1.72 9.81
CA LEU A 40 11.47 1.27 8.70
C LEU A 40 10.81 -0.09 8.98
N ALA A 41 11.57 -1.06 9.49
CA ALA A 41 11.05 -2.38 9.81
C ALA A 41 10.00 -2.33 10.94
N HIS A 42 10.21 -1.50 11.95
CA HIS A 42 9.24 -1.27 13.01
C HIS A 42 7.92 -0.73 12.45
N ASP A 43 7.98 0.33 11.65
CA ASP A 43 6.79 0.98 11.12
C ASP A 43 6.02 0.07 10.17
N PHE A 44 6.73 -0.73 9.37
CA PHE A 44 6.12 -1.74 8.52
C PHE A 44 5.38 -2.81 9.32
N ILE A 45 5.94 -3.27 10.44
CA ILE A 45 5.27 -4.23 11.34
C ILE A 45 4.00 -3.61 11.96
N VAL A 46 4.07 -2.35 12.39
CA VAL A 46 2.89 -1.64 12.92
C VAL A 46 1.80 -1.52 11.86
N LEU A 47 2.16 -1.10 10.63
CA LEU A 47 1.24 -1.00 9.51
C LEU A 47 0.56 -2.34 9.21
N LEU A 48 1.31 -3.45 9.20
CA LEU A 48 0.76 -4.78 8.99
C LEU A 48 -0.20 -5.20 10.11
N ALA A 49 0.14 -4.89 11.37
CA ALA A 49 -0.72 -5.20 12.51
C ALA A 49 -2.03 -4.40 12.47
N ASP A 50 -1.99 -3.14 12.03
CA ASP A 50 -3.19 -2.32 11.87
C ASP A 50 -4.00 -2.72 10.64
N ALA A 51 -3.34 -3.11 9.54
CA ALA A 51 -4.00 -3.70 8.39
C ALA A 51 -4.80 -4.93 8.81
N ASP A 52 -4.19 -5.89 9.51
CA ASP A 52 -4.86 -7.09 10.03
C ASP A 52 -6.06 -6.77 10.93
N ARG A 53 -5.94 -5.75 11.81
CA ARG A 53 -7.08 -5.26 12.60
C ARG A 53 -8.17 -4.62 11.75
N SER A 54 -7.82 -3.87 10.70
CA SER A 54 -8.77 -3.20 9.82
C SER A 54 -9.55 -4.17 8.94
N VAL A 55 -8.91 -5.23 8.41
CA VAL A 55 -9.59 -6.30 7.69
C VAL A 55 -10.42 -7.19 8.63
N SER A 56 -9.92 -7.46 9.84
CA SER A 56 -10.67 -8.22 10.86
C SER A 56 -11.89 -7.44 11.39
N ARG A 57 -11.78 -6.13 11.62
CA ARG A 57 -12.93 -5.29 12.03
C ARG A 57 -13.92 -5.06 10.90
N GLY A 58 -13.48 -4.90 9.66
CA GLY A 58 -14.38 -4.77 8.52
C GLY A 58 -15.11 -6.08 8.21
N PHE A 59 -14.49 -7.24 8.49
CA PHE A 59 -15.15 -8.55 8.47
C PHE A 59 -16.17 -8.68 9.61
N LEU A 60 -15.80 -8.32 10.85
CA LEU A 60 -16.67 -8.43 12.03
C LEU A 60 -17.78 -7.38 12.11
N ARG A 61 -17.65 -6.22 11.45
CA ARG A 61 -18.68 -5.16 11.41
C ARG A 61 -19.38 -5.02 10.07
N GLY A 62 -19.13 -5.91 9.10
CA GLY A 62 -19.77 -5.86 7.79
C GLY A 62 -19.54 -4.55 7.03
N ALA A 63 -18.50 -3.77 7.38
CA ALA A 63 -18.23 -2.47 6.76
C ALA A 63 -17.74 -2.61 5.32
N PHE A 64 -17.15 -3.75 4.94
CA PHE A 64 -16.89 -4.10 3.54
C PHE A 64 -18.18 -4.40 2.74
N SER A 65 -19.34 -4.51 3.40
CA SER A 65 -20.64 -4.74 2.77
C SER A 65 -21.57 -3.53 2.75
N GLN A 66 -21.17 -2.38 3.34
CA GLN A 66 -22.01 -1.18 3.43
C GLN A 66 -22.29 -0.46 2.10
N GLY A 67 -21.75 -0.96 0.98
CA GLY A 67 -22.13 -0.54 -0.37
C GLY A 67 -22.27 -1.68 -1.39
N ALA A 68 -22.13 -2.94 -0.96
CA ALA A 68 -22.10 -4.11 -1.85
C ALA A 68 -23.23 -5.11 -1.59
N ARG A 69 -24.12 -4.87 -0.61
CA ARG A 69 -25.32 -5.68 -0.44
C ARG A 69 -26.32 -5.32 -1.55
N PRO A 70 -26.78 -6.28 -2.36
CA PRO A 70 -27.91 -6.05 -3.26
C PRO A 70 -29.11 -5.59 -2.43
N VAL A 71 -29.67 -4.43 -2.76
CA VAL A 71 -30.98 -4.04 -2.25
C VAL A 71 -31.97 -5.06 -2.79
N ARG A 72 -32.59 -5.86 -1.91
CA ARG A 72 -33.75 -6.66 -2.31
C ARG A 72 -34.85 -5.66 -2.63
N SER A 73 -35.10 -5.40 -3.91
CA SER A 73 -36.30 -4.70 -4.34
C SER A 73 -37.50 -5.55 -3.89
N GLU A 74 -38.33 -5.02 -3.01
CA GLU A 74 -39.62 -5.61 -2.61
C GLU A 74 -40.68 -5.44 -3.72
N ASP A 75 -40.27 -5.44 -4.98
CA ASP A 75 -41.17 -5.42 -6.13
C ASP A 75 -41.19 -6.82 -6.75
N GLU A 76 -41.91 -7.70 -6.07
CA GLU A 76 -42.47 -8.93 -6.63
C GLU A 76 -43.88 -8.60 -7.18
N PRO A 77 -44.10 -8.78 -8.48
CA PRO A 77 -45.40 -9.20 -9.00
C PRO A 77 -45.40 -10.67 -9.46
#